data_AF-A0A5B9PH60-F1
#
_entry.id   AF-A0A5B9PH60-F1
#
_cell.length_a   1.000
_cell.length_b   1.000
_cell.length_c   1.000
_cell.angle_alpha   90.00
_cell.angle_beta   90.00
_cell.angle_gamma   90.00
#
_symmetry.space_group_name_H-M   'P 1'
#
loop_
_entity.id
_entity.type
_entity.pdbx_description
1 polymer ?
#
loop_
_entity_poly.entity_id
_entity_poly.type
_entity_poly.pdbx_seq_one_letter_code
_entity_poly.pdbx_strand_id
1 'polypeptide(L)'
;MSRKRHSTDQIISKLRRADVELGKGKKVPEVCKLLDITEQTYYRWRQKYGGMQPDMVKELRTLQKENARLKKMVAEQALDMEILKEASKGNW
;
A
#
# COMPACT_ATOMS: atom_id res chain seq x y z
N MET A 1 -25.77 -10.50 -6.62
CA MET A 1 -25.31 -9.60 -5.54
C MET A 1 -23.99 -8.96 -5.93
N SER A 2 -23.92 -7.62 -5.91
CA SER A 2 -22.69 -6.86 -6.23
C SER A 2 -21.56 -7.24 -5.27
N ARG A 3 -20.40 -7.60 -5.82
CA ARG A 3 -19.22 -8.01 -5.04
C ARG A 3 -18.60 -6.74 -4.45
N LYS A 4 -18.91 -6.40 -3.19
CA LYS A 4 -18.28 -5.27 -2.48
C LYS A 4 -16.75 -5.45 -2.51
N ARG A 5 -16.04 -4.61 -3.25
CA ARG A 5 -14.57 -4.63 -3.29
C ARG A 5 -14.05 -3.81 -2.11
N HIS A 6 -13.24 -4.45 -1.27
CA HIS A 6 -12.55 -3.76 -0.18
C HIS A 6 -11.20 -3.23 -0.66
N SER A 7 -10.89 -1.98 -0.32
CA SER A 7 -9.54 -1.44 -0.53
C SER A 7 -8.54 -2.09 0.42
N THR A 8 -7.26 -2.04 0.09
CA THR A 8 -6.20 -2.56 0.96
C THR A 8 -6.26 -1.98 2.38
N ASP A 9 -6.54 -0.68 2.51
CA ASP A 9 -6.69 -0.03 3.82
C ASP A 9 -7.88 -0.57 4.61
N GLN A 10 -9.02 -0.79 3.94
CA GLN A 10 -10.19 -1.36 4.58
C GLN A 10 -9.93 -2.80 5.06
N ILE A 11 -9.19 -3.58 4.26
CA ILE A 11 -8.80 -4.95 4.63
C ILE A 11 -7.92 -4.94 5.89
N ILE A 12 -6.87 -4.11 5.91
CA ILE A 12 -5.95 -4.01 7.03
C ILE A 12 -6.67 -3.53 8.30
N SER A 13 -7.53 -2.52 8.17
CA SER A 13 -8.34 -2.02 9.29
C SER A 13 -9.27 -3.11 9.86
N LYS A 14 -9.94 -3.88 8.99
CA LYS A 14 -10.77 -5.01 9.41
C LYS A 14 -9.95 -6.12 10.08
N LEU A 15 -8.78 -6.47 9.54
CA LEU A 15 -7.90 -7.48 10.15
C LEU A 15 -7.41 -7.04 11.55
N ARG A 16 -7.07 -5.76 11.74
CA ARG A 16 -6.68 -5.25 13.06
C ARG A 16 -7.83 -5.31 14.07
N ARG A 17 -9.04 -4.94 13.63
CA ARG A 17 -10.24 -5.10 14.47
C ARG A 17 -10.48 -6.58 14.80
N ALA A 18 -10.19 -7.49 13.86
CA ALA A 18 -10.23 -8.93 14.13
C ALA A 18 -9.24 -9.32 15.23
N ASP A 19 -7.98 -8.90 15.13
CA ASP A 19 -6.93 -9.20 16.10
C ASP A 19 -7.30 -8.72 17.52
N VAL A 20 -7.88 -7.51 17.65
CA VAL A 20 -8.37 -6.98 18.93
C VAL A 20 -9.50 -7.83 19.52
N GLU A 21 -10.47 -8.23 18.70
CA GLU A 21 -11.61 -9.02 19.17
C GLU A 21 -11.21 -10.47 19.50
N LEU A 22 -10.26 -11.05 18.77
CA LEU A 22 -9.64 -12.33 19.09
C LEU A 22 -8.85 -12.25 20.41
N GLY A 23 -8.13 -11.15 20.65
CA GLY A 23 -7.42 -10.90 21.91
C GLY A 23 -8.36 -10.77 23.13
N LYS A 24 -9.63 -10.41 22.91
CA LYS A 24 -10.69 -10.43 23.94
C LYS A 24 -11.31 -11.83 24.14
N GLY A 25 -10.82 -12.85 23.44
CA GLY A 25 -11.28 -14.23 23.55
C GLY A 25 -12.44 -14.63 22.62
N LYS A 26 -12.86 -13.76 21.69
CA LYS A 26 -13.88 -14.15 20.69
C LYS A 26 -13.33 -15.16 19.71
N LYS A 27 -14.20 -15.99 19.13
CA LYS A 27 -13.80 -16.97 18.10
C LYS A 27 -13.87 -16.35 16.70
N VAL A 28 -13.07 -16.87 15.77
CA VAL A 28 -13.01 -16.42 14.37
C VAL A 28 -14.40 -16.31 13.69
N PRO A 29 -15.34 -17.25 13.85
CA PRO A 29 -16.68 -17.13 13.25
C PRO A 29 -17.47 -15.92 13.75
N GLU A 30 -17.35 -15.59 15.04
CA GLU A 30 -18.04 -14.45 15.67
C GLU A 30 -17.44 -13.13 15.20
N VAL A 31 -16.11 -13.09 15.10
CA VAL A 31 -15.37 -11.93 14.58
C VAL A 31 -15.71 -11.68 13.11
N CYS A 32 -15.80 -12.74 12.29
CA CYS A 32 -16.19 -12.62 10.89
C CYS A 32 -17.60 -12.07 10.72
N LYS A 33 -18.56 -12.51 11.55
CA LYS A 33 -19.92 -11.94 11.60
C LYS A 33 -19.89 -10.45 11.97
N LEU A 34 -19.11 -10.08 12.99
CA LEU A 34 -18.99 -8.68 13.44
C LEU A 34 -18.35 -7.76 12.39
N LEU A 35 -17.48 -8.31 11.54
CA LEU A 35 -16.79 -7.58 10.49
C LEU A 35 -17.52 -7.60 9.14
N ASP A 36 -18.69 -8.24 9.06
CA ASP A 36 -19.47 -8.44 7.83
C ASP A 36 -18.60 -9.04 6.70
N ILE A 37 -17.88 -10.13 7.02
CA ILE A 37 -17.05 -10.90 6.08
C ILE A 37 -17.21 -12.40 6.31
N THR A 38 -16.91 -13.20 5.29
CA THR A 38 -16.86 -14.65 5.43
C THR A 38 -15.53 -15.10 6.04
N GLU A 39 -15.51 -16.25 6.72
CA GLU A 39 -14.27 -16.83 7.27
C GLU A 39 -13.22 -17.11 6.19
N GLN A 40 -13.65 -17.58 5.02
CA GLN A 40 -12.75 -17.74 3.85
C GLN A 40 -12.09 -16.42 3.44
N THR A 41 -12.86 -15.31 3.46
CA THR A 41 -12.32 -13.98 3.17
C THR A 41 -11.30 -13.57 4.24
N TYR A 42 -11.62 -13.80 5.51
CA TYR A 42 -10.73 -13.53 6.63
C TYR A 42 -9.39 -14.26 6.51
N TYR A 43 -9.40 -15.58 6.30
CA TYR A 43 -8.16 -16.35 6.18
C TYR A 43 -7.33 -15.94 4.96
N ARG A 44 -7.98 -15.71 3.80
CA ARG A 44 -7.29 -15.20 2.61
C ARG A 44 -6.64 -13.84 2.86
N TRP A 45 -7.33 -12.97 3.59
CA TRP A 45 -6.78 -11.67 3.96
C TRP A 45 -5.65 -11.78 4.97
N ARG A 46 -5.74 -12.63 6.00
CA ARG A 46 -4.62 -12.86 6.94
C ARG A 46 -3.39 -13.41 6.24
N GLN A 47 -3.56 -14.32 5.28
CA GLN A 47 -2.43 -14.84 4.50
C GLN A 47 -1.74 -13.73 3.70
N LYS A 48 -2.53 -12.85 3.06
CA LYS A 48 -2.01 -11.83 2.15
C LYS A 48 -1.54 -10.54 2.84
N TYR A 49 -2.19 -10.13 3.91
CA TYR A 49 -2.02 -8.82 4.54
C TYR A 49 -1.72 -8.90 6.04
N GLY A 50 -1.69 -10.09 6.63
CA GLY A 50 -1.56 -10.25 8.07
C GLY A 50 -0.24 -9.76 8.68
N GLY A 51 0.83 -9.74 7.90
CA GLY A 51 2.12 -9.17 8.33
C GLY A 51 2.24 -7.66 8.11
N MET A 52 1.24 -7.02 7.50
CA MET A 52 1.34 -5.63 7.06
C MET A 52 0.89 -4.69 8.19
N GLN A 53 1.85 -4.17 8.96
CA GLN A 53 1.58 -3.17 10.01
C GLN A 53 1.14 -1.83 9.39
N PRO A 54 0.27 -1.04 10.06
CA PRO A 54 -0.17 0.26 9.56
C PRO A 54 0.99 1.22 9.26
N ASP A 55 2.04 1.17 10.08
CA ASP A 55 3.23 2.00 9.92
C ASP A 55 3.99 1.63 8.65
N MET A 56 4.08 0.34 8.31
CA MET A 56 4.67 -0.16 7.06
C MET A 56 3.92 0.35 5.83
N VAL A 57 2.57 0.47 5.90
CA VAL A 57 1.78 1.02 4.81
C VAL A 57 2.00 2.52 4.65
N LYS A 58 2.07 3.25 5.76
CA LYS A 58 2.36 4.70 5.76
C LYS A 58 3.76 4.98 5.23
N GLU A 59 4.73 4.20 5.66
CA GLU A 59 6.12 4.26 5.20
C GLU A 59 6.21 3.95 3.70
N LEU A 60 5.56 2.88 3.23
CA LEU A 60 5.51 2.53 1.81
C LEU A 60 4.95 3.67 0.95
N ARG A 61 3.86 4.32 1.38
CA ARG A 61 3.29 5.47 0.65
C ARG A 61 4.25 6.66 0.62
N THR A 62 4.91 6.92 1.73
CA THR A 62 5.89 8.01 1.85
C THR A 62 7.07 7.76 0.92
N LEU A 63 7.61 6.54 0.93
CA LEU A 63 8.69 6.11 0.03
C LEU A 63 8.27 6.18 -1.44
N GLN A 64 7.05 5.76 -1.78
CA GLN A 64 6.53 5.86 -3.15
C GLN A 64 6.45 7.31 -3.63
N LYS A 65 5.98 8.22 -2.78
CA LYS A 65 5.91 9.66 -3.10
C LYS A 65 7.30 10.25 -3.30
N GLU A 66 8.24 9.92 -2.42
CA GLU A 66 9.61 10.40 -2.51
C GLU A 66 10.30 9.84 -3.77
N ASN A 67 10.11 8.56 -4.08
CA ASN A 67 10.65 7.94 -5.29
C ASN A 67 10.11 8.61 -6.56
N ALA A 68 8.83 8.95 -6.60
CA ALA A 68 8.23 9.68 -7.72
C ALA A 68 8.86 11.08 -7.89
N ARG A 69 9.06 11.80 -6.78
CA ARG A 69 9.72 13.11 -6.79
C ARG A 69 11.18 13.01 -7.26
N LEU A 70 11.93 12.04 -6.74
CA LEU A 70 13.32 11.82 -7.11
C LEU A 70 13.45 11.45 -8.59
N LYS A 71 12.59 10.56 -9.10
CA LYS A 71 12.55 10.22 -10.54
C LYS A 71 12.32 11.44 -11.42
N LYS A 72 11.39 12.32 -11.02
CA LYS A 72 11.13 13.56 -11.76
C LYS A 72 12.38 14.46 -11.78
N MET A 73 13.01 14.67 -10.63
CA MET A 73 14.21 15.49 -10.52
C MET A 73 15.37 14.94 -11.36
N VAL A 74 15.58 13.62 -11.33
CA VAL A 74 16.60 12.97 -12.15
C VAL A 74 16.31 13.12 -13.64
N ALA A 75 15.05 12.99 -14.06
CA ALA A 75 14.68 13.19 -15.47
C ALA A 75 14.92 14.64 -15.94
N GLU A 76 14.56 15.63 -15.11
CA GLU A 76 14.82 17.05 -15.40
C GLU A 76 16.32 17.33 -15.51
N GLN A 77 17.13 16.83 -14.55
CA GLN A 77 18.59 16.98 -14.58
C GLN A 77 19.22 16.30 -15.80
N ALA A 78 18.75 15.10 -16.17
CA ALA A 78 19.24 14.39 -17.35
C ALA A 78 18.99 15.20 -18.63
N LEU A 79 17.81 15.82 -18.74
CA LEU A 79 17.45 16.67 -19.86
C LEU A 79 18.30 17.94 -19.92
N ASP A 80 18.54 18.61 -18.78
CA ASP A 80 19.43 19.77 -18.73
C ASP A 80 20.86 19.41 -19.15
N MET A 81 21.36 18.25 -18.71
CA MET A 81 22.68 17.76 -19.11
C MET A 81 22.76 17.48 -20.62
N GLU A 82 21.71 16.94 -21.23
CA GLU A 82 21.64 16.74 -22.68
C GLU A 82 21.66 18.08 -23.43
N ILE A 83 20.86 19.05 -23.00
CA ILE A 83 20.85 20.40 -23.57
C ILE A 83 22.23 21.04 -23.48
N LEU A 84 22.87 20.98 -22.31
CA LEU A 84 24.21 21.56 -22.09
C LEU A 84 25.26 20.86 -22.96
N LYS A 85 25.20 19.54 -23.08
CA LYS A 85 26.10 18.78 -23.97
C LYS A 85 25.92 19.20 -25.41
N GLU A 86 24.68 19.34 -25.89
CA GLU A 86 24.40 19.72 -27.27
C GLU A 86 24.84 21.16 -27.55
N ALA A 87 24.53 22.10 -26.65
CA ALA A 87 25.00 23.48 -26.75
C ALA A 87 26.54 23.57 -26.76
N SER A 88 27.22 22.70 -25.99
CA SER A 88 28.69 22.66 -25.93
C SER A 88 29.36 22.04 -27.17
N LYS A 89 28.63 21.30 -28.01
CA LYS A 89 29.22 20.64 -29.18
C LYS A 89 29.60 21.61 -30.30
N GLY A 90 29.08 22.84 -30.29
CA GLY A 90 29.44 23.91 -31.22
C GLY A 90 29.02 23.61 -32.67
N ASN A 91 28.44 24.60 -33.34
CA ASN A 91 28.26 24.55 -34.80
C ASN A 91 29.61 24.88 -35.45
N TRP A 92 30.40 23.85 -35.77
CA TRP A 92 31.52 23.93 -36.72
C TRP A 92 31.28 22.96 -37.87
#